data_AF-A0A7W6MJM0-F1
#
_entry.id   AF-A0A7W6MJM0-F1
#
_cell.length_a   1.000
_cell.length_b   1.000
_cell.length_c   1.000
_cell.angle_alpha   90.00
_cell.angle_beta   90.00
_cell.angle_gamma   90.00
#
_symmetry.space_group_name_H-M   'P 1'
#
loop_
_entity.id
_entity.type
_entity.pdbx_description
1 polymer ?
#
loop_
_entity_poly.entity_id
_entity_poly.type
_entity_poly.pdbx_seq_one_letter_code
_entity_poly.pdbx_strand_id
1 'polypeptide(L)' 'MKREREPSSKAYRQDRFENTERAAKETIEAEQRARREKTKRLKELRLSQQGGKDPAAK' A
#
# COMPACT_ATOMS: atom_id res chain seq x y z
N MET A 1 18.00 3.17 -34.24
CA MET A 1 18.87 2.51 -33.24
C MET A 1 18.27 1.17 -32.87
N LYS A 2 19.00 0.06 -33.04
CA LYS A 2 18.67 -1.21 -32.40
C LYS A 2 19.57 -1.31 -31.17
N ARG A 3 19.01 -1.23 -29.96
CA ARG A 3 19.77 -1.52 -28.74
C ARG A 3 20.05 -3.02 -28.75
N GLU A 4 21.31 -3.42 -28.62
CA GLU A 4 21.65 -4.82 -28.45
C GLU A 4 20.91 -5.36 -27.22
N ARG A 5 20.20 -6.47 -27.42
CA ARG A 5 19.40 -7.08 -26.37
C ARG A 5 20.36 -7.89 -25.51
N GLU A 6 20.47 -7.56 -24.22
CA GLU A 6 21.33 -8.32 -23.32
C GLU A 6 21.00 -9.82 -23.38
N PRO A 7 22.01 -10.70 -23.44
CA PRO A 7 21.79 -12.13 -23.47
C PRO A 7 21.15 -12.57 -22.15
N SER A 8 19.85 -12.87 -22.22
CA SER A 8 19.02 -13.22 -21.07
C SER A 8 19.40 -14.60 -20.52
N SER A 9 20.25 -14.64 -19.50
CA SER A 9 20.57 -15.86 -18.77
C SER A 9 19.37 -16.38 -17.96
N LYS A 10 19.37 -17.67 -17.59
CA LYS A 10 18.33 -18.25 -16.71
C LYS A 10 18.28 -17.51 -15.36
N ALA A 11 19.45 -17.20 -14.79
CA ALA A 11 19.58 -16.46 -13.54
C ALA A 11 18.98 -15.04 -13.65
N TYR A 12 19.24 -14.34 -14.75
CA TYR A 12 18.69 -13.01 -14.99
C TYR A 12 17.15 -13.03 -15.08
N ARG A 13 16.57 -14.04 -15.73
CA ARG A 13 15.10 -14.19 -15.80
C ARG A 13 14.49 -14.47 -14.42
N GLN A 14 15.15 -15.30 -13.63
CA GLN A 14 14.70 -15.64 -12.28
C GLN A 14 14.72 -14.41 -11.36
N ASP A 15 15.83 -13.67 -11.34
CA ASP A 15 15.95 -12.42 -10.57
C ASP A 15 14.90 -11.39 -11.00
N ARG A 16 14.69 -11.21 -12.32
CA ARG A 16 13.64 -10.32 -12.83
C ARG A 16 12.24 -10.74 -12.35
N PHE A 17 11.94 -12.04 -12.36
CA PHE A 17 10.66 -12.55 -11.87
C PHE A 17 10.48 -12.27 -10.38
N GLU A 18 11.45 -12.63 -9.55
CA GLU A 18 11.42 -12.41 -8.10
C GLU A 18 11.30 -10.92 -7.74
N ASN A 19 12.04 -10.07 -8.44
CA ASN A 19 11.97 -8.62 -8.25
C ASN A 19 10.59 -8.06 -8.62
N THR A 20 9.98 -8.55 -9.71
CA THR A 20 8.62 -8.14 -10.09
C THR A 20 7.56 -8.63 -9.10
N GLU A 21 7.68 -9.87 -8.60
CA GLU A 21 6.76 -10.39 -7.59
C GLU A 21 6.86 -9.62 -6.28
N ARG A 22 8.09 -9.30 -5.83
CA ARG A 22 8.31 -8.50 -4.63
C ARG A 22 7.71 -7.11 -4.76
N ALA A 23 7.99 -6.42 -5.85
CA ALA A 23 7.46 -5.07 -6.10
C ALA A 23 5.91 -5.06 -6.17
N ALA A 24 5.31 -6.07 -6.79
CA ALA A 24 3.86 -6.21 -6.84
C ALA A 24 3.26 -6.42 -5.44
N LYS A 25 3.85 -7.31 -4.63
CA LYS A 25 3.42 -7.57 -3.24
C LYS A 25 3.52 -6.30 -2.39
N GLU A 26 4.65 -5.60 -2.46
CA GLU A 26 4.86 -4.34 -1.73
C GLU A 26 3.82 -3.28 -2.08
N THR A 27 3.47 -3.15 -3.37
CA THR A 27 2.47 -2.18 -3.83
C THR A 27 1.08 -2.50 -3.28
N ILE A 28 0.68 -3.78 -3.32
CA ILE A 28 -0.61 -4.23 -2.79
C ILE A 28 -0.68 -4.00 -1.27
N GLU A 29 0.39 -4.34 -0.55
CA GLU A 29 0.46 -4.12 0.89
C GLU A 29 0.43 -2.63 1.25
N ALA A 30 1.15 -1.79 0.53
CA ALA A 30 1.16 -0.34 0.73
C ALA A 30 -0.25 0.24 0.54
N GLU A 31 -0.98 -0.20 -0.48
CA GLU A 31 -2.37 0.20 -0.71
C GLU A 31 -3.27 -0.24 0.44
N GLN A 32 -3.16 -1.49 0.90
CA GLN A 32 -3.93 -1.98 2.03
C GLN A 32 -3.62 -1.21 3.32
N ARG A 33 -2.34 -0.89 3.58
CA ARG A 33 -1.93 -0.07 4.73
C ARG A 33 -2.56 1.32 4.65
N ALA A 34 -2.49 1.99 3.51
CA ALA A 34 -3.11 3.30 3.30
C ALA A 34 -4.63 3.27 3.52
N ARG A 35 -5.31 2.21 3.05
CA ARG A 35 -6.76 2.01 3.31
C ARG A 35 -7.06 1.82 4.80
N ARG A 36 -6.26 1.01 5.51
CA ARG A 36 -6.42 0.78 6.96
C ARG A 36 -6.18 2.06 7.75
N GLU A 37 -5.14 2.81 7.43
CA GLU A 37 -4.81 4.07 8.08
C GLU A 37 -5.91 5.11 7.88
N LYS A 38 -6.40 5.29 6.64
CA LYS A 38 -7.53 6.18 6.35
C LYS A 38 -8.78 5.80 7.16
N THR A 39 -9.09 4.51 7.23
CA THR A 39 -10.25 4.01 7.99
C THR A 39 -10.08 4.28 9.48
N LYS A 40 -8.88 4.05 10.04
CA LYS A 40 -8.55 4.35 11.43
C LYS A 40 -8.71 5.84 11.73
N ARG A 41 -8.14 6.71 10.89
CA ARG A 41 -8.26 8.17 11.01
C ARG A 41 -9.71 8.66 10.97
N LEU A 42 -10.53 8.09 10.09
CA LEU A 42 -11.96 8.42 10.03
C LEU A 42 -12.72 7.97 11.28
N LYS A 43 -12.38 6.80 11.83
CA LYS A 43 -12.97 6.31 13.08
C LYS A 43 -12.61 7.22 14.26
N GLU A 44 -11.34 7.60 14.38
CA GLU A 44 -10.86 8.52 15.42
C GLU A 44 -11.53 9.89 15.30
N LEU A 45 -11.67 10.42 14.09
CA LEU A 45 -12.40 11.68 13.86
C LEU A 45 -13.88 11.57 14.24
N ARG A 46 -14.54 10.45 13.92
CA ARG A 46 -15.94 10.23 14.32
C ARG A 46 -16.07 10.19 15.85
N LEU A 47 -15.16 9.50 16.54
CA LEU A 47 -15.17 9.44 18.01
C LEU A 47 -14.89 10.80 18.65
N SER A 48 -13.95 11.59 18.11
CA SER A 48 -13.67 12.93 18.64
C SER A 48 -14.85 13.88 18.47
N GLN A 49 -15.58 13.79 17.35
CA GLN A 49 -16.81 14.56 17.13
C GLN A 49 -17.98 14.09 18.00
N GLN A 50 -18.07 12.80 18.30
CA GLN A 50 -19.09 12.26 19.21
C GLN A 50 -18.81 12.62 20.67
N GLY A 51 -17.55 12.64 21.10
CA GLY A 51 -17.18 13.13 22.44
C GLY A 51 -17.45 14.62 22.69
N GLY A 52 -17.70 15.40 21.64
CA GLY A 52 -18.17 16.80 21.73
C GLY A 52 -19.69 16.95 21.69
N LYS A 53 -20.45 15.86 21.51
CA LYS A 53 -21.91 15.80 21.54
C LYS A 53 -22.35 14.78 22.59
N ASP A 54 -21.96 14.99 23.83
CA ASP A 54 -22.75 14.45 24.93
C ASP A 54 -24.07 15.25 24.98
N PRO A 55 -25.24 14.63 24.80
CA PRO A 55 -26.52 15.29 25.04
C PRO A 55 -26.78 15.52 26.55
N ALA A 56 -25.81 15.26 27.42
CA ALA A 56 -25.88 15.51 28.86
C ALA A 56 -25.41 16.93 29.27
N ALA A 57 -25.07 17.80 28.31
CA ALA A 57 -24.72 19.20 28.56
C ALA A 57 -25.75 20.17 27.95
N LYS A 58 -27.01 20.04 28.34
CA LYS A 58 -27.97 21.11 28.71
C LYS A 58 -29.40 20.56 28.77
#